data_AF-A0A662GPA7-F1
#
_entry.id   AF-A0A662GPA7-F1
#
_cell.length_a   1.000
_cell.length_b   1.000
_cell.length_c   1.000
_cell.angle_alpha   90.00
_cell.angle_beta   90.00
_cell.angle_gamma   90.00
#
_symmetry.space_group_name_H-M   'P 1'
#
loop_
_entity.id
_entity.type
_entity.pdbx_description
1 polymer ?
#
loop_
_entity_poly.entity_id
_entity_poly.type
_entity_poly.pdbx_seq_one_letter_code
_entity_poly.pdbx_strand_id
1 'polypeptide(L)' 'MHKHNSEKIAWVREIDTEEYGVILAACDVELLGKRLRYKDVELVISERFYGGRLV' A
#
# COMPACT_ATOMS: atom_id res chain seq x y z
N MET A 1 -2.54 27.17 -16.93
CA MET A 1 -2.27 25.72 -16.86
C MET A 1 -1.67 25.44 -15.48
N HIS A 2 -2.50 25.04 -14.51
CA HIS A 2 -1.99 24.65 -13.20
C HIS A 2 -1.26 23.32 -13.36
N LYS A 3 0.06 23.34 -13.18
CA LYS A 3 0.84 22.11 -12.99
C LYS A 3 0.36 21.52 -11.67
N HIS A 4 -0.53 20.54 -11.72
CA HIS A 4 -0.70 19.61 -10.62
C HIS A 4 0.64 18.90 -10.47
N ASN A 5 1.45 19.36 -9.52
CA ASN A 5 2.53 18.55 -8.99
C ASN A 5 1.79 17.43 -8.24
N SER A 6 1.54 16.31 -8.91
CA SER A 6 0.81 15.17 -8.33
C SER A 6 1.68 14.61 -7.22
N GLU A 7 1.51 15.14 -6.01
CA GLU A 7 2.14 14.59 -4.83
C GLU A 7 1.62 13.15 -4.70
N LYS A 8 2.56 12.21 -4.69
CA LYS A 8 2.19 10.81 -4.60
C LYS A 8 1.87 10.49 -3.15
N ILE A 9 0.66 10.05 -2.89
CA ILE A 9 0.08 9.92 -1.56
C ILE A 9 0.02 8.47 -1.08
N ALA A 10 0.03 7.49 -2.00
CA ALA A 10 -0.20 6.10 -1.64
C ALA A 10 0.58 5.11 -2.50
N TRP A 11 0.89 3.96 -1.93
CA TRP A 11 1.28 2.76 -2.66
C TRP A 11 0.03 1.96 -3.00
N VAL A 12 -0.10 1.53 -4.25
CA VAL A 12 -1.19 0.64 -4.71
C VAL A 12 -0.59 -0.56 -5.41
N ARG A 13 -1.00 -1.76 -4.99
CA ARG A 13 -0.61 -3.03 -5.60
C ARG A 13 -1.84 -3.83 -5.98
N GLU A 14 -1.82 -4.33 -7.20
CA GLU A 14 -2.76 -5.34 -7.70
C GLU A 14 -2.16 -6.73 -7.43
N ILE A 15 -2.96 -7.62 -6.88
CA ILE A 15 -2.57 -9.00 -6.55
C ILE A 15 -3.59 -9.90 -7.22
N ASP A 16 -3.19 -10.53 -8.32
CA ASP A 16 -4.00 -11.54 -8.99
C ASP A 16 -4.08 -12.81 -8.14
N THR A 17 -5.30 -13.27 -7.89
CA THR A 17 -5.56 -14.53 -7.19
C THR A 17 -6.47 -15.42 -8.03
N GLU A 18 -6.19 -16.72 -8.06
CA GLU A 18 -6.98 -17.67 -8.85
C GLU A 18 -8.39 -17.88 -8.27
N GLU A 19 -8.52 -17.82 -6.94
CA GLU A 19 -9.80 -18.08 -6.24
C GLU A 19 -10.64 -16.82 -6.04
N TYR A 20 -10.01 -15.67 -5.81
CA TYR A 20 -10.69 -14.44 -5.39
C TYR A 20 -10.62 -13.29 -6.41
N GLY A 21 -10.00 -13.52 -7.58
CA GLY A 21 -9.78 -12.48 -8.57
C GLY A 21 -8.70 -11.48 -8.13
N VAL A 22 -8.83 -10.22 -8.54
CA VAL A 22 -7.83 -9.17 -8.25
C VAL A 22 -8.08 -8.54 -6.88
N ILE A 23 -7.08 -8.59 -6.00
CA ILE A 23 -7.06 -7.85 -4.73
C ILE A 23 -6.28 -6.56 -4.92
N LEU A 24 -6.86 -5.43 -4.51
CA LEU A 24 -6.18 -4.13 -4.46
C LEU A 24 -5.70 -3.85 -3.03
N ALA A 25 -4.38 -3.84 -2.84
CA ALA A 25 -3.76 -3.40 -1.61
C ALA A 25 -3.32 -1.95 -1.75
N ALA A 26 -3.75 -1.08 -0.83
CA ALA A 26 -3.34 0.32 -0.79
C ALA A 26 -2.87 0.72 0.61
N CYS A 27 -1.81 1.53 0.69
CA CYS A 27 -1.39 2.16 1.94
C CYS A 27 -0.80 3.55 1.70
N ASP A 28 -0.91 4.43 2.69
CA ASP A 28 -0.28 5.75 2.63
C ASP A 28 1.23 5.62 2.41
N VAL A 29 1.80 6.58 1.67
CA VAL A 29 3.21 6.56 1.24
C VAL A 29 4.18 6.37 2.41
N GLU A 30 3.86 6.97 3.55
CA GLU A 30 4.68 6.96 4.76
C GLU A 30 4.59 5.67 5.57
N LEU A 31 3.57 4.83 5.36
CA LEU A 31 3.35 3.63 6.16
C LEU A 31 4.17 2.43 5.71
N LEU A 32 4.67 2.42 4.47
CA LEU A 32 5.44 1.30 3.94
C LEU A 32 6.70 1.02 4.78
N GLY A 33 6.89 -0.23 5.17
CA GLY A 33 7.99 -0.70 6.02
C GLY A 33 7.76 -0.47 7.52
N LYS A 34 6.70 0.25 7.94
CA LYS A 34 6.41 0.46 9.36
C LYS A 34 5.85 -0.79 10.04
N ARG A 35 6.06 -0.85 11.35
CA ARG A 35 5.37 -1.78 12.26
C ARG A 35 4.31 -1.03 13.03
N LEU A 36 3.07 -1.50 12.95
CA LEU A 36 1.94 -0.97 13.69
C LEU A 36 1.57 -1.98 14.77
N ARG A 37 1.35 -1.52 16.01
CA ARG A 37 0.92 -2.38 17.10
C ARG A 37 -0.46 -1.98 17.57
N TYR A 38 -1.36 -2.96 17.63
CA TYR A 38 -2.69 -2.79 18.17
C TYR A 38 -3.01 -3.97 19.09
N LYS A 39 -3.19 -3.67 20.38
CA LYS A 39 -3.30 -4.67 21.45
C LYS A 39 -2.09 -5.62 21.46
N ASP A 40 -2.33 -6.91 21.32
CA ASP A 40 -1.37 -8.01 21.28
C ASP A 40 -0.92 -8.36 19.85
N VAL A 41 -1.41 -7.66 18.83
CA VAL A 41 -1.06 -7.89 17.43
C VAL A 41 -0.05 -6.85 16.93
N GLU A 42 1.02 -7.33 16.31
CA GLU A 42 1.96 -6.52 15.53
C GLU A 42 1.76 -6.77 14.04
N LEU A 43 1.48 -5.70 13.29
CA LEU A 43 1.37 -5.72 11.84
C LEU A 43 2.62 -5.10 11.23
N VAL A 44 3.17 -5.75 10.21
CA VAL A 44 4.27 -5.21 9.40
C VAL A 44 3.71 -4.81 8.04
N ILE A 45 3.78 -3.52 7.71
CA ILE A 45 3.38 -3.00 6.40
C ILE A 45 4.49 -3.33 5.40
N SER A 46 4.54 -4.58 4.95
CA SER A 46 5.65 -5.08 4.14
C SER A 46 5.56 -4.65 2.67
N GLU A 47 6.71 -4.38 2.06
CA GLU A 47 6.84 -4.16 0.61
C GLU A 47 6.30 -5.36 -0.20
N ARG A 48 6.47 -6.58 0.32
CA ARG A 48 5.92 -7.79 -0.30
C ARG A 48 4.40 -7.74 -0.46
N PHE A 49 3.66 -7.05 0.39
CA PHE A 49 2.20 -6.96 0.29
C PHE A 49 1.73 -5.62 -0.28
N TYR A 50 2.37 -4.51 0.10
CA TYR A 50 1.93 -3.15 -0.25
C TYR A 50 2.81 -2.45 -1.29
N GLY A 51 4.02 -2.94 -1.55
CA GLY A 51 4.99 -2.33 -2.47
C GLY A 51 4.61 -2.49 -3.94
N GLY A 52 3.73 -1.63 -4.43
CA GLY A 52 3.29 -1.58 -5.82
C GLY A 52 3.64 -0.26 -6.51
N ARG A 53 2.69 0.30 -7.25
CA ARG A 53 2.83 1.61 -7.90
C ARG A 53 2.59 2.72 -6.88
N LEU A 54 3.51 3.67 -6.81
CA LEU A 54 3.32 4.90 -6.04
C LEU A 54 2.47 5.89 -6.85
N VAL A 55 1.30 6.24 -6.33
CA VAL A 55 0.25 7.06 -6.95
C VAL A 55 0.02 8.37 -6.22
#